data_AF-A0A915AMV0-F1
#
_entry.id   AF-A0A915AMV0-F1
#
_cell.length_a   1.000
_cell.length_b   1.000
_cell.length_c   1.000
_cell.angle_alpha   90.00
_cell.angle_beta   90.00
_cell.angle_gamma   90.00
#
_symmetry.space_group_name_H-M   'P 1'
#
loop_
_entity.id
_entity.type
_entity.pdbx_description
1 polymer ?
#
loop_
_entity_poly.entity_id
_entity_poly.type
_entity_poly.pdbx_seq_one_letter_code
_entity_poly.pdbx_strand_id
1 'polypeptide(L)'
;IPQLKASEFRDFVRYVGRSLSDLMVRHSSCEKPFRISYLSKLPVRDIRTPVSRKHSVPLSEQYRAMNIEIRLDLPAVVLALQNRKVYFPMEVLTVVPGQRVPLYKQTAWETKEIIKLSAVRPNIRFRDILRHIEALNLHEGRQRNEFLAAFGVKVSREPLKVEANRRSLPKITFGGKFTVSADRKTANWKSGRYLSPARIKHFFVLFDDESDKNNVRNFINALSKLARNKGVVLENEPQIERVPCDELEAHLRLLSSDPNNPTFVMYIDDREQSHDDLKLYEALYQIITQHVRGNTMREASEKPRTLENIVNKMNAKNFGQNYRIVPEIFAKNKWIGKGETLVIGYDVCHPESQPTHQRRMGLPHDEPSVVGLSFNGARNPETFIGDYAYHEPRREQITTSIMEQRAYWMVKLFTEHRGRLPKLVIITRDGVSEGQIKMVVEEELDAIKVG
;
A
#
# COMPACT_ATOMS: atom_id res chain seq x y z
N ILE A 1 -26.16 -24.69 -8.59
CA ILE A 1 -24.95 -24.82 -7.74
C ILE A 1 -24.79 -26.30 -7.38
N PRO A 2 -23.68 -26.96 -7.69
CA PRO A 2 -23.44 -28.37 -7.34
C PRO A 2 -23.49 -28.60 -5.82
N GLN A 3 -23.70 -29.85 -5.39
CA GLN A 3 -23.66 -30.21 -3.97
C GLN A 3 -22.22 -30.04 -3.43
N LEU A 4 -22.07 -29.35 -2.29
CA LEU A 4 -20.78 -29.09 -1.67
C LEU A 4 -20.28 -30.39 -1.01
N LYS A 5 -19.12 -30.89 -1.44
CA LYS A 5 -18.52 -32.09 -0.86
C LYS A 5 -17.97 -31.78 0.53
N ALA A 6 -18.02 -32.76 1.43
CA ALA A 6 -17.48 -32.60 2.79
C ALA A 6 -15.99 -32.23 2.80
N SER A 7 -15.20 -32.75 1.86
CA SER A 7 -13.78 -32.43 1.69
C SER A 7 -13.53 -30.95 1.36
N GLU A 8 -14.47 -30.32 0.66
CA GLU A 8 -14.38 -28.94 0.16
C GLU A 8 -15.03 -27.93 1.13
N PHE A 9 -15.77 -28.40 2.14
CA PHE A 9 -16.55 -27.53 3.02
C PHE A 9 -15.69 -26.48 3.75
N ARG A 10 -14.53 -26.89 4.26
CA ARG A 10 -13.62 -25.98 4.99
C ARG A 10 -13.06 -24.90 4.06
N ASP A 11 -12.68 -25.27 2.85
CA ASP A 11 -12.17 -24.34 1.85
C ASP A 11 -13.27 -23.38 1.40
N PHE A 12 -14.49 -23.89 1.17
CA PHE A 12 -15.65 -23.05 0.87
C PHE A 12 -15.89 -22.01 1.97
N VAL A 13 -15.96 -22.43 3.24
CA VAL A 13 -16.13 -21.51 4.38
C VAL A 13 -15.00 -20.48 4.44
N ARG A 14 -13.75 -20.89 4.17
CA ARG A 14 -12.59 -20.00 4.18
C ARG A 14 -12.66 -18.96 3.06
N TYR A 15 -12.85 -19.37 1.82
CA TYR A 15 -12.82 -18.48 0.65
C TYR A 15 -14.09 -17.64 0.54
N VAL A 16 -15.27 -18.28 0.64
CA VAL A 16 -16.57 -17.58 0.50
C VAL A 16 -16.89 -16.77 1.75
N GLY A 17 -16.54 -17.28 2.94
CA GLY A 17 -16.81 -16.58 4.20
C GLY A 17 -16.10 -15.23 4.29
N ARG A 18 -14.89 -15.11 3.75
CA ARG A 18 -14.17 -13.83 3.67
C ARG A 18 -14.96 -12.81 2.85
N SER A 19 -15.48 -13.21 1.69
CA SER A 19 -16.25 -12.33 0.81
C SER A 19 -17.58 -11.91 1.43
N LEU A 20 -18.30 -12.83 2.08
CA LEU A 20 -19.62 -12.57 2.66
C LEU A 20 -19.60 -11.84 4.02
N SER A 21 -18.50 -11.91 4.76
CA SER A 21 -18.39 -11.24 6.07
C SER A 21 -18.79 -9.77 5.99
N ASP A 22 -19.48 -9.22 6.98
CA ASP A 22 -19.91 -7.81 7.02
C ASP A 22 -20.89 -7.34 5.92
N LEU A 23 -21.25 -8.19 4.96
CA LEU A 23 -22.24 -7.88 3.95
C LEU A 23 -23.61 -7.73 4.60
N MET A 24 -24.34 -6.69 4.22
CA MET A 24 -25.70 -6.47 4.68
C MET A 24 -26.68 -7.30 3.84
N VAL A 25 -27.43 -8.15 4.51
CA VAL A 25 -28.40 -9.04 3.92
C VAL A 25 -29.77 -8.84 4.55
N ARG A 26 -30.80 -9.21 3.81
CA ARG A 26 -32.19 -9.21 4.26
C ARG A 26 -32.73 -10.62 4.15
N HIS A 27 -33.39 -11.08 5.22
CA HIS A 27 -34.13 -12.33 5.21
C HIS A 27 -35.46 -12.14 4.48
N SER A 28 -35.90 -13.14 3.72
CA SER A 28 -37.15 -13.07 2.92
C SER A 28 -38.39 -12.67 3.74
N SER A 29 -38.46 -13.07 5.01
CA SER A 29 -39.57 -12.77 5.92
C SER A 29 -39.33 -11.61 6.91
N CYS A 30 -38.19 -10.92 6.87
CA CYS A 30 -37.88 -9.84 7.82
C CYS A 30 -37.57 -8.53 7.10
N GLU A 31 -38.22 -7.44 7.49
CA GLU A 31 -37.96 -6.12 6.91
C GLU A 31 -36.58 -5.57 7.27
N LYS A 32 -36.11 -5.82 8.50
CA LYS A 32 -34.86 -5.24 9.01
C LYS A 32 -33.65 -6.02 8.49
N PRO A 33 -32.78 -5.37 7.68
CA PRO A 33 -31.56 -6.01 7.23
C PRO A 33 -30.55 -6.14 8.38
N PHE A 34 -29.61 -7.08 8.24
CA PHE A 34 -28.53 -7.30 9.19
C PHE A 34 -27.21 -7.57 8.48
N ARG A 35 -26.10 -7.37 9.17
CA ARG A 35 -24.76 -7.70 8.66
C ARG A 35 -24.36 -9.11 9.04
N ILE A 36 -23.87 -9.87 8.07
CA ILE A 36 -23.29 -11.19 8.29
C ILE A 36 -22.09 -11.05 9.21
N SER A 37 -22.04 -11.83 10.29
CA SER A 37 -20.84 -11.89 11.13
C SER A 37 -19.80 -12.83 10.54
N TYR A 38 -20.20 -14.06 10.24
CA TYR A 38 -19.37 -15.09 9.60
C TYR A 38 -20.23 -16.26 9.10
N LEU A 39 -19.61 -17.26 8.45
CA LEU A 39 -20.26 -18.53 8.09
C LEU A 39 -20.02 -19.59 9.16
N SER A 40 -21.02 -20.44 9.42
CA SER A 40 -20.89 -21.53 10.39
C SER A 40 -19.77 -22.49 10.02
N LYS A 41 -19.06 -23.00 11.03
CA LYS A 41 -18.03 -24.03 10.87
C LYS A 41 -18.60 -25.44 10.65
N LEU A 42 -19.92 -25.58 10.73
CA LEU A 42 -20.68 -26.81 10.53
C LEU A 42 -21.68 -26.61 9.39
N PRO A 43 -21.98 -27.65 8.59
CA PRO A 43 -23.03 -27.60 7.59
C PRO A 43 -24.41 -27.53 8.27
N VAL A 44 -25.41 -27.00 7.55
CA VAL A 44 -26.78 -26.80 8.05
C VAL A 44 -27.39 -28.08 8.65
N ARG A 45 -27.07 -29.27 8.12
CA ARG A 45 -27.52 -30.56 8.71
C ARG A 45 -27.17 -30.74 10.19
N ASP A 46 -26.05 -30.17 10.63
CA ASP A 46 -25.50 -30.38 11.97
C ASP A 46 -25.79 -29.18 12.90
N ILE A 47 -26.50 -28.16 12.42
CA ILE A 47 -26.82 -26.96 13.20
C ILE A 47 -28.12 -27.18 13.97
N ARG A 48 -28.05 -26.94 15.29
CA ARG A 48 -29.23 -26.91 16.17
C ARG A 48 -29.39 -25.51 16.77
N THR A 49 -30.63 -25.05 16.86
CA THR A 49 -30.98 -23.74 17.40
C THR A 49 -31.76 -23.90 18.71
N PRO A 50 -31.47 -23.07 19.74
CA PRO A 50 -32.17 -23.16 21.01
C PRO A 50 -33.59 -22.59 20.88
N VAL A 51 -34.59 -23.39 21.26
CA VAL A 51 -36.00 -22.97 21.36
C VAL A 51 -36.35 -22.63 22.82
N SER A 52 -35.70 -23.31 23.78
CA SER A 52 -35.77 -23.01 25.21
C SER A 52 -34.42 -23.30 25.89
N ARG A 53 -34.28 -23.01 27.19
CA ARG A 53 -33.03 -23.28 27.94
C ARG A 53 -32.59 -24.75 27.93
N LYS A 54 -33.51 -25.70 27.71
CA LYS A 54 -33.23 -27.15 27.71
C LYS A 54 -33.53 -27.84 26.38
N HIS A 55 -34.06 -27.12 25.39
CA HIS A 55 -34.53 -27.72 24.14
C HIS A 55 -33.94 -26.99 22.93
N SER A 56 -33.33 -27.77 22.03
CA SER A 56 -32.84 -27.29 20.74
C SER A 56 -33.35 -28.18 19.61
N VAL A 57 -33.72 -27.55 18.51
CA VAL A 57 -34.23 -28.22 17.31
C VAL A 57 -33.23 -28.09 16.17
N PRO A 58 -33.15 -29.06 15.24
CA PRO A 58 -32.38 -28.91 14.02
C PRO A 58 -32.86 -27.70 13.22
N LEU A 59 -31.91 -26.93 12.66
CA LEU A 59 -32.25 -25.79 11.80
C LEU A 59 -33.11 -26.21 10.61
N SER A 60 -32.84 -27.38 10.05
CA SER A 60 -33.62 -27.98 8.95
C SER A 60 -35.09 -28.21 9.29
N GLU A 61 -35.40 -28.59 10.54
CA GLU A 61 -36.76 -28.82 11.00
C GLU A 61 -37.53 -27.50 11.13
N GLN A 62 -36.86 -26.43 11.58
CA GLN A 62 -37.48 -25.09 11.67
C GLN A 62 -37.92 -24.57 10.30
N TYR A 63 -37.05 -24.67 9.29
CA TYR A 63 -37.39 -24.19 7.94
C TYR A 63 -38.36 -25.13 7.22
N ARG A 64 -38.31 -26.44 7.48
CA ARG A 64 -39.31 -27.40 6.99
C ARG A 64 -40.71 -27.07 7.54
N ALA A 65 -40.82 -26.73 8.83
CA ALA A 65 -42.09 -26.30 9.42
C ALA A 65 -42.66 -25.00 8.81
N MET A 66 -41.79 -24.19 8.18
CA MET A 66 -42.17 -22.99 7.42
C MET A 66 -42.43 -23.27 5.93
N ASN A 67 -42.43 -24.54 5.50
CA ASN A 67 -42.50 -24.96 4.10
C ASN A 67 -41.40 -24.36 3.21
N ILE A 68 -40.18 -24.19 3.76
CA ILE A 68 -39.01 -23.71 3.03
C ILE A 68 -38.00 -24.86 2.90
N GLU A 69 -37.73 -25.26 1.66
CA GLU A 69 -36.66 -26.20 1.36
C GLU A 69 -35.31 -25.50 1.39
N ILE A 70 -34.36 -26.08 2.12
CA ILE A 70 -33.00 -25.56 2.27
C ILE A 70 -31.98 -26.67 2.04
N ARG A 71 -30.79 -26.32 1.56
CA ARG A 71 -29.70 -27.27 1.41
C ARG A 71 -29.01 -27.52 2.72
N LEU A 72 -28.74 -28.80 2.98
CA LEU A 72 -28.16 -29.25 4.24
C LEU A 72 -26.64 -29.39 4.21
N ASP A 73 -26.02 -29.30 3.03
CA ASP A 73 -24.58 -29.39 2.82
C ASP A 73 -23.84 -28.04 2.94
N LEU A 74 -24.57 -26.92 2.84
CA LEU A 74 -24.00 -25.58 2.92
C LEU A 74 -23.80 -25.13 4.38
N PRO A 75 -22.87 -24.18 4.65
CA PRO A 75 -22.83 -23.49 5.93
C PRO A 75 -24.03 -22.52 6.07
N ALA A 76 -24.44 -22.25 7.30
CA ALA A 76 -25.36 -21.16 7.61
C ALA A 76 -24.61 -19.83 7.74
N VAL A 77 -25.29 -18.75 7.36
CA VAL A 77 -24.92 -17.38 7.73
C VAL A 77 -25.19 -17.16 9.21
N VAL A 78 -24.21 -16.64 9.94
CA VAL A 78 -24.31 -16.37 11.37
C VAL A 78 -24.41 -14.88 11.63
N LEU A 79 -25.43 -14.49 12.41
CA LEU A 79 -25.50 -13.22 13.10
C LEU A 79 -25.06 -13.44 14.55
N ALA A 80 -23.85 -12.99 14.87
CA ALA A 80 -23.32 -13.01 16.22
C ALA A 80 -23.71 -11.73 16.97
N LEU A 81 -24.38 -11.91 18.09
CA LEU A 81 -24.72 -10.86 19.05
C LEU A 81 -24.00 -11.21 20.36
N GLN A 82 -23.80 -10.21 21.24
CA GLN A 82 -23.00 -10.37 22.47
C GLN A 82 -23.35 -11.65 23.27
N ASN A 83 -24.64 -11.97 23.40
CA ASN A 83 -25.11 -13.09 24.22
C ASN A 83 -25.80 -14.22 23.42
N ARG A 84 -25.87 -14.14 22.09
CA ARG A 84 -26.53 -15.17 21.27
C ARG A 84 -26.04 -15.20 19.84
N LYS A 85 -26.16 -16.36 19.21
CA LYS A 85 -25.91 -16.56 17.77
C LYS A 85 -27.21 -16.96 17.09
N VAL A 86 -27.50 -16.33 15.95
CA VAL A 86 -28.65 -16.68 15.11
C VAL A 86 -28.10 -17.22 13.79
N TYR A 87 -28.66 -18.32 13.32
CA TYR A 87 -28.23 -19.04 12.11
C TYR A 87 -29.30 -18.94 11.03
N PHE A 88 -28.88 -18.61 9.81
CA PHE A 88 -29.74 -18.48 8.65
C PHE A 88 -29.18 -19.31 7.50
N PRO A 89 -29.97 -20.18 6.86
CA PRO A 89 -29.63 -20.77 5.57
C PRO A 89 -29.33 -19.67 4.54
N MET A 90 -28.44 -19.93 3.59
CA MET A 90 -28.04 -18.92 2.60
C MET A 90 -29.18 -18.58 1.64
N GLU A 91 -30.04 -19.55 1.36
CA GLU A 91 -31.10 -19.51 0.36
C GLU A 91 -32.23 -18.54 0.70
N VAL A 92 -32.38 -18.20 1.99
CA VAL A 92 -33.42 -17.29 2.48
C VAL A 92 -32.92 -15.85 2.63
N LEU A 93 -31.70 -15.57 2.18
CA LEU A 93 -31.05 -14.27 2.31
C LEU A 93 -30.82 -13.62 0.95
N THR A 94 -31.06 -12.31 0.90
CA THR A 94 -30.77 -11.47 -0.27
C THR A 94 -29.81 -10.35 0.12
N VAL A 95 -28.87 -10.04 -0.77
CA VAL A 95 -27.91 -8.95 -0.55
C VAL A 95 -28.62 -7.62 -0.75
N VAL A 96 -28.51 -6.71 0.22
CA VAL A 96 -29.09 -5.37 0.11
C VAL A 96 -28.36 -4.58 -0.99
N PRO A 97 -29.05 -3.92 -1.93
CA PRO A 97 -28.40 -3.16 -3.01
C PRO A 97 -27.68 -1.90 -2.49
N GLY A 98 -26.79 -1.34 -3.32
CA GLY A 98 -26.11 -0.07 -3.04
C GLY A 98 -25.00 -0.13 -1.98
N GLN A 99 -24.55 -1.32 -1.60
CA GLN A 99 -23.44 -1.48 -0.67
C GLN A 99 -22.10 -1.24 -1.36
N ARG A 100 -21.28 -0.37 -0.77
CA ARG A 100 -19.91 -0.16 -1.23
C ARG A 100 -19.07 -1.40 -0.93
N VAL A 101 -18.38 -1.93 -1.95
CA VAL A 101 -17.39 -2.99 -1.78
C VAL A 101 -16.10 -2.37 -1.20
N PRO A 102 -15.65 -2.78 -0.01
CA PRO A 102 -14.38 -2.30 0.55
C PRO A 102 -13.19 -2.67 -0.31
N LEU A 103 -12.14 -1.83 -0.31
CA LEU A 103 -10.94 -2.04 -1.14
C LEU A 103 -10.26 -3.39 -0.87
N TYR A 104 -10.19 -3.81 0.40
CA TYR A 104 -9.56 -5.06 0.83
C TYR A 104 -10.26 -6.35 0.38
N LYS A 105 -11.48 -6.21 -0.15
CA LYS A 105 -12.23 -7.32 -0.75
C LYS A 105 -12.09 -7.37 -2.26
N GLN A 106 -11.39 -6.41 -2.85
CA GLN A 106 -11.13 -6.37 -4.27
C GLN A 106 -9.85 -7.14 -4.57
N THR A 107 -9.88 -7.93 -5.64
CA THR A 107 -8.71 -8.55 -6.22
C THR A 107 -7.82 -7.50 -6.90
N ALA A 108 -6.55 -7.86 -7.15
CA ALA A 108 -5.64 -7.00 -7.90
C ALA A 108 -6.18 -6.68 -9.32
N TRP A 109 -6.86 -7.65 -9.95
CA TRP A 109 -7.50 -7.47 -11.25
C TRP A 109 -8.68 -6.49 -11.18
N GLU A 110 -9.59 -6.65 -10.22
CA GLU A 110 -10.73 -5.73 -10.04
C GLU A 110 -10.25 -4.30 -9.77
N THR A 111 -9.24 -4.15 -8.91
CA THR A 111 -8.65 -2.85 -8.59
C THR A 111 -8.08 -2.19 -9.85
N LYS A 112 -7.36 -2.96 -10.68
CA LYS A 112 -6.81 -2.48 -11.96
C LYS A 112 -7.91 -2.01 -12.92
N GLU A 113 -8.99 -2.77 -13.07
CA GLU A 113 -10.10 -2.39 -13.94
C GLU A 113 -10.85 -1.17 -13.41
N ILE A 114 -11.06 -1.07 -12.09
CA ILE A 114 -11.67 0.12 -11.46
C ILE A 114 -10.81 1.37 -11.72
N ILE A 115 -9.48 1.27 -11.58
CA ILE A 115 -8.57 2.37 -11.89
C ILE A 115 -8.71 2.79 -13.35
N LYS A 116 -8.72 1.82 -14.28
CA LYS A 116 -8.86 2.07 -15.72
C LYS A 116 -10.20 2.73 -16.07
N LEU A 117 -11.29 2.29 -15.46
CA LEU A 117 -12.62 2.90 -15.61
C LEU A 117 -12.69 4.31 -15.01
N SER A 118 -11.96 4.54 -13.91
CA SER A 118 -11.94 5.83 -13.22
C SER A 118 -10.94 6.83 -13.83
N ALA A 119 -9.98 6.36 -14.64
CA ALA A 119 -8.97 7.20 -15.29
C ALA A 119 -9.57 7.97 -16.47
N VAL A 120 -10.01 9.19 -16.20
CA VAL A 120 -10.72 10.04 -17.17
C VAL A 120 -9.92 11.33 -17.38
N ARG A 121 -9.80 11.76 -18.64
CA ARG A 121 -9.09 13.01 -18.99
C ARG A 121 -9.76 14.23 -18.32
N PRO A 122 -8.99 15.26 -17.92
CA PRO A 122 -9.54 16.41 -17.19
C PRO A 122 -10.75 17.07 -17.86
N ASN A 123 -10.72 17.27 -19.18
CA ASN A 123 -11.82 17.89 -19.92
C ASN A 123 -13.13 17.07 -19.85
N ILE A 124 -13.03 15.73 -19.85
CA ILE A 124 -14.19 14.85 -19.70
C ILE A 124 -14.69 14.90 -18.24
N ARG A 125 -13.77 14.85 -17.27
CA ARG A 125 -14.09 14.97 -15.84
C ARG A 125 -14.83 16.26 -15.53
N PHE A 126 -14.37 17.40 -16.07
CA PHE A 126 -15.04 18.69 -15.93
C PHE A 126 -16.48 18.66 -16.47
N ARG A 127 -16.68 18.06 -17.65
CA ARG A 127 -18.03 17.92 -18.24
C ARG A 127 -18.94 17.04 -17.38
N ASP A 128 -18.42 15.93 -16.85
CA ASP A 128 -19.21 15.04 -16.00
C ASP A 128 -19.57 15.69 -14.65
N ILE A 129 -18.65 16.47 -14.06
CA ILE A 129 -18.94 17.28 -12.87
C ILE A 129 -20.12 18.24 -13.14
N LEU A 130 -20.07 19.00 -14.24
CA LEU A 130 -21.14 19.92 -14.62
C LEU A 130 -22.47 19.19 -14.87
N ARG A 131 -22.42 18.00 -15.51
CA ARG A 131 -23.60 17.16 -15.71
C ARG A 131 -24.20 16.68 -14.38
N HIS A 132 -23.37 16.30 -13.40
CA HIS A 132 -23.87 15.87 -12.09
C HIS A 132 -24.47 17.02 -11.29
N ILE A 133 -23.88 18.23 -11.36
CA ILE A 133 -24.44 19.44 -10.75
C ILE A 133 -25.83 19.76 -11.33
N GLU A 134 -26.02 19.57 -12.63
CA GLU A 134 -27.34 19.70 -13.28
C GLU A 134 -28.30 18.60 -12.82
N ALA A 135 -27.89 17.33 -12.89
CA ALA A 135 -28.75 16.19 -12.55
C ALA A 135 -29.22 16.18 -11.09
N LEU A 136 -28.41 16.74 -10.18
CA LEU A 136 -28.72 16.88 -8.75
C LEU A 136 -29.45 18.20 -8.43
N ASN A 137 -29.78 19.02 -9.43
CA ASN A 137 -30.42 20.33 -9.29
C ASN A 137 -29.67 21.28 -8.32
N LEU A 138 -28.33 21.18 -8.24
CA LEU A 138 -27.56 21.89 -7.21
C LEU A 138 -27.31 23.36 -7.54
N HIS A 139 -27.43 23.75 -8.81
CA HIS A 139 -27.19 25.11 -9.28
C HIS A 139 -28.51 25.80 -9.67
N GLU A 140 -28.46 27.11 -9.95
CA GLU A 140 -29.61 27.89 -10.44
C GLU A 140 -29.96 27.56 -11.91
N GLY A 141 -30.24 26.28 -12.17
CA GLY A 141 -30.67 25.76 -13.46
C GLY A 141 -32.19 25.81 -13.63
N ARG A 142 -32.73 24.90 -14.46
CA ARG A 142 -34.17 24.85 -14.79
C ARG A 142 -35.06 24.45 -13.61
N GLN A 143 -34.53 23.67 -12.67
CA GLN A 143 -35.25 23.20 -11.50
C GLN A 143 -34.47 23.60 -10.24
N ARG A 144 -35.14 24.32 -9.33
CA ARG A 144 -34.52 24.81 -8.09
C ARG A 144 -34.56 23.71 -7.04
N ASN A 145 -33.45 23.48 -6.35
CA ASN A 145 -33.44 22.64 -5.16
C ASN A 145 -34.14 23.36 -3.99
N GLU A 146 -35.25 22.79 -3.53
CA GLU A 146 -36.10 23.38 -2.48
C GLU A 146 -35.36 23.55 -1.15
N PHE A 147 -34.46 22.62 -0.81
CA PHE A 147 -33.66 22.72 0.41
C PHE A 147 -32.69 23.90 0.32
N LEU A 148 -31.88 23.99 -0.75
CA LEU A 148 -30.97 25.12 -0.92
C LEU A 148 -31.73 26.45 -0.96
N ALA A 149 -32.89 26.47 -1.61
CA ALA A 149 -33.78 27.62 -1.65
C ALA A 149 -34.24 28.08 -0.26
N ALA A 150 -34.66 27.14 0.59
CA ALA A 150 -35.11 27.41 1.95
C ALA A 150 -34.01 28.02 2.84
N PHE A 151 -32.74 27.67 2.60
CA PHE A 151 -31.59 28.26 3.29
C PHE A 151 -31.03 29.51 2.58
N GLY A 152 -31.65 29.98 1.50
CA GLY A 152 -31.17 31.14 0.72
C GLY A 152 -29.83 30.89 0.01
N VAL A 153 -29.43 29.63 -0.15
CA VAL A 153 -28.16 29.23 -0.78
C VAL A 153 -28.32 29.17 -2.29
N LYS A 154 -27.35 29.77 -2.99
CA LYS A 154 -27.26 29.77 -4.45
C LYS A 154 -25.88 29.26 -4.85
N VAL A 155 -25.82 28.36 -5.82
CA VAL A 155 -24.57 27.76 -6.28
C VAL A 155 -24.34 28.14 -7.73
N SER A 156 -23.16 28.68 -8.03
CA SER A 156 -22.73 29.01 -9.38
C SER A 156 -22.57 27.73 -10.22
N ARG A 157 -22.98 27.81 -11.49
CA ARG A 157 -22.69 26.77 -12.50
C ARG A 157 -21.24 26.82 -12.97
N GLU A 158 -20.66 28.01 -13.00
CA GLU A 158 -19.28 28.19 -13.46
C GLU A 158 -18.30 27.84 -12.33
N PRO A 159 -17.32 26.95 -12.59
CA PRO A 159 -16.24 26.70 -11.65
C PRO A 159 -15.45 27.98 -11.35
N LEU A 160 -14.96 28.11 -10.12
CA LEU A 160 -14.10 29.21 -9.72
C LEU A 160 -12.84 29.24 -10.60
N LYS A 161 -12.59 30.38 -11.25
CA LYS A 161 -11.37 30.63 -12.01
C LYS A 161 -10.32 31.18 -11.05
N VAL A 162 -9.13 30.58 -11.07
CA VAL A 162 -8.00 30.98 -10.22
C VAL A 162 -6.77 31.20 -11.09
N GLU A 163 -5.98 32.21 -10.75
CA GLU A 163 -4.66 32.41 -11.36
C GLU A 163 -3.66 31.46 -10.69
N ALA A 164 -2.86 30.76 -11.51
CA ALA A 164 -1.87 29.80 -11.03
C ALA A 164 -0.50 30.09 -11.63
N ASN A 165 0.53 30.07 -10.78
CA ASN A 165 1.91 30.27 -11.20
C ASN A 165 2.59 28.94 -11.53
N ARG A 166 3.10 28.79 -12.76
CA ARG A 166 3.85 27.60 -13.17
C ARG A 166 5.34 27.77 -12.90
N ARG A 167 5.90 26.96 -11.99
CA ARG A 167 7.34 26.90 -11.74
C ARG A 167 8.10 26.27 -12.91
N SER A 168 9.34 26.71 -13.14
CA SER A 168 10.27 26.05 -14.06
C SER A 168 10.64 24.67 -13.55
N LEU A 169 10.71 23.69 -14.45
CA LEU A 169 11.21 22.36 -14.11
C LEU A 169 12.70 22.45 -13.73
N PRO A 170 13.13 21.75 -12.67
CA PRO A 170 14.52 21.83 -12.22
C PRO A 170 15.45 21.20 -13.25
N LYS A 171 16.70 21.67 -13.26
CA LYS A 171 17.80 20.97 -13.93
C LYS A 171 18.34 19.89 -13.01
N ILE A 172 18.84 18.80 -13.57
CA ILE A 172 19.51 17.74 -12.81
C ILE A 172 20.93 17.53 -13.33
N THR A 173 21.83 17.13 -12.45
CA THR A 173 23.21 16.81 -12.77
C THR A 173 23.49 15.33 -12.49
N PHE A 174 24.05 14.66 -13.49
CA PHE A 174 24.51 13.28 -13.47
C PHE A 174 26.03 13.20 -13.24
N GLY A 175 26.58 12.00 -13.24
CA GLY A 175 28.03 11.76 -13.20
C GLY A 175 28.77 12.48 -14.32
N GLY A 176 30.05 12.82 -14.08
CA GLY A 176 30.85 13.58 -15.04
C GLY A 176 30.40 15.02 -15.24
N LYS A 177 29.64 15.60 -14.29
CA LYS A 177 29.06 16.96 -14.33
C LYS A 177 28.08 17.20 -15.49
N PHE A 178 27.52 16.13 -16.06
CA PHE A 178 26.53 16.22 -17.14
C PHE A 178 25.21 16.79 -16.61
N THR A 179 24.88 18.03 -16.97
CA THR A 179 23.67 18.72 -16.51
C THR A 179 22.61 18.78 -17.59
N VAL A 180 21.37 18.42 -17.26
CA VAL A 180 20.26 18.25 -18.20
C VAL A 180 19.05 19.04 -17.74
N SER A 181 18.37 19.69 -18.69
CA SER A 181 17.07 20.33 -18.46
C SER A 181 15.94 19.37 -18.81
N ALA A 182 14.82 19.46 -18.11
CA ALA A 182 13.65 18.64 -18.41
C ALA A 182 13.09 18.97 -19.82
N ASP A 183 12.67 17.95 -20.54
CA ASP A 183 11.87 18.11 -21.75
C ASP A 183 10.50 18.71 -21.39
N ARG A 184 10.16 19.84 -22.00
CA ARG A 184 8.94 20.60 -21.63
C ARG A 184 7.64 19.90 -22.01
N LYS A 185 7.66 19.01 -23.01
CA LYS A 185 6.46 18.31 -23.50
C LYS A 185 6.15 17.09 -22.65
N THR A 186 7.19 16.34 -22.28
CA THR A 186 7.07 15.05 -21.61
C THR A 186 7.40 15.10 -20.11
N ALA A 187 7.92 16.23 -19.62
CA ALA A 187 8.39 16.41 -18.25
C ALA A 187 9.43 15.36 -17.80
N ASN A 188 10.28 14.92 -18.73
CA ASN A 188 11.32 13.91 -18.49
C ASN A 188 12.72 14.47 -18.65
N TRP A 189 13.70 13.88 -17.97
CA TRP A 189 15.12 14.20 -18.15
C TRP A 189 15.84 13.09 -18.90
N LYS A 190 16.68 13.47 -19.87
CA LYS A 190 17.57 12.49 -20.51
C LYS A 190 18.56 11.97 -19.49
N SER A 191 18.56 10.66 -19.30
CA SER A 191 19.36 10.00 -18.28
C SER A 191 20.84 9.91 -18.67
N GLY A 192 21.74 10.17 -17.71
CA GLY A 192 23.19 10.05 -17.86
C GLY A 192 23.78 8.87 -17.09
N ARG A 193 25.11 8.87 -16.91
CA ARG A 193 25.80 8.00 -15.93
C ARG A 193 25.46 8.45 -14.51
N TYR A 194 25.44 7.54 -13.56
CA TYR A 194 25.09 7.88 -12.19
C TYR A 194 26.09 8.84 -11.55
N LEU A 195 25.58 9.75 -10.72
CA LEU A 195 26.39 10.71 -9.98
C LEU A 195 27.37 10.01 -9.04
N SER A 196 26.85 9.04 -8.27
CA SER A 196 27.61 8.15 -7.42
C SER A 196 27.19 6.72 -7.75
N PRO A 197 27.92 6.00 -8.62
CA PRO A 197 27.60 4.63 -8.93
C PRO A 197 27.90 3.70 -7.74
N ALA A 198 27.02 2.74 -7.52
CA ALA A 198 27.20 1.68 -6.53
C ALA A 198 28.33 0.72 -6.94
N ARG A 199 28.95 0.12 -5.93
CA ARG A 199 29.89 -1.00 -6.08
C ARG A 199 29.29 -2.22 -5.41
N ILE A 200 28.98 -3.24 -6.20
CA ILE A 200 28.28 -4.45 -5.75
C ILE A 200 29.28 -5.62 -5.84
N LYS A 201 29.67 -6.14 -4.67
CA LYS A 201 30.66 -7.21 -4.57
C LYS A 201 30.03 -8.60 -4.64
N HIS A 202 28.94 -8.81 -3.90
CA HIS A 202 28.19 -10.06 -3.86
C HIS A 202 26.80 -9.84 -4.46
N PHE A 203 26.56 -10.39 -5.65
CA PHE A 203 25.30 -10.28 -6.36
C PHE A 203 24.74 -11.67 -6.69
N PHE A 204 23.63 -12.02 -6.05
CA PHE A 204 22.86 -13.23 -6.31
C PHE A 204 21.57 -12.91 -7.05
N VAL A 205 21.21 -13.77 -8.00
CA VAL A 205 19.97 -13.74 -8.75
C VAL A 205 19.28 -15.08 -8.51
N LEU A 206 18.20 -15.03 -7.74
CA LEU A 206 17.42 -16.19 -7.33
C LEU A 206 16.12 -16.22 -8.14
N PHE A 207 15.71 -17.38 -8.63
CA PHE A 207 14.46 -17.52 -9.40
C PHE A 207 13.74 -18.84 -9.08
N ASP A 208 12.39 -18.84 -9.16
CA ASP A 208 11.53 -19.98 -8.77
C ASP A 208 11.35 -21.01 -9.91
N ASP A 209 11.05 -20.54 -11.12
CA ASP A 209 10.65 -21.38 -12.26
C ASP A 209 11.85 -21.76 -13.15
N GLU A 210 12.16 -23.06 -13.25
CA GLU A 210 13.28 -23.56 -14.07
C GLU A 210 13.09 -23.25 -15.56
N SER A 211 11.84 -23.13 -16.04
CA SER A 211 11.55 -22.79 -17.44
C SER A 211 12.04 -21.39 -17.81
N ASP A 212 12.18 -20.49 -16.83
CA ASP A 212 12.66 -19.12 -17.02
C ASP A 212 14.19 -18.99 -17.01
N LYS A 213 14.96 -20.07 -16.74
CA LYS A 213 16.43 -20.00 -16.59
C LYS A 213 17.13 -19.25 -17.73
N ASN A 214 16.74 -19.51 -18.97
CA ASN A 214 17.32 -18.83 -20.13
C ASN A 214 16.89 -17.36 -20.23
N ASN A 215 15.62 -17.06 -19.92
CA ASN A 215 15.11 -15.69 -19.87
C ASN A 215 15.84 -14.88 -18.78
N VAL A 216 16.02 -15.46 -17.60
CA VAL A 216 16.77 -14.86 -16.48
C VAL A 216 18.19 -14.53 -16.91
N ARG A 217 18.92 -15.45 -17.54
CA ARG A 217 20.28 -15.18 -18.04
C ARG A 217 20.32 -14.03 -19.04
N ASN A 218 19.40 -14.02 -20.01
CA ASN A 218 19.33 -12.94 -21.01
C ASN A 218 19.02 -11.59 -20.36
N PHE A 219 18.09 -11.57 -19.42
CA PHE A 219 17.72 -10.40 -18.64
C PHE A 219 18.91 -9.87 -17.83
N ILE A 220 19.60 -10.73 -17.08
CA ILE A 220 20.76 -10.35 -16.27
C ILE A 220 21.92 -9.86 -17.12
N ASN A 221 22.15 -10.44 -18.30
CA ASN A 221 23.15 -9.93 -19.24
C ASN A 221 22.82 -8.50 -19.70
N ALA A 222 21.57 -8.24 -20.07
CA ALA A 222 21.11 -6.91 -20.48
C ALA A 222 21.20 -5.92 -19.30
N LEU A 223 20.79 -6.36 -18.10
CA LEU A 223 20.80 -5.57 -16.88
C LEU A 223 22.23 -5.18 -16.47
N SER A 224 23.14 -6.15 -16.41
CA SER A 224 24.56 -5.94 -16.08
C SER A 224 25.25 -5.03 -17.08
N LYS A 225 24.96 -5.18 -18.38
CA LYS A 225 25.45 -4.27 -19.42
C LYS A 225 24.97 -2.83 -19.17
N LEU A 226 23.68 -2.65 -18.89
CA LEU A 226 23.13 -1.32 -18.61
C LEU A 226 23.69 -0.73 -17.31
N ALA A 227 23.81 -1.51 -16.25
CA ALA A 227 24.40 -1.11 -14.97
C ALA A 227 25.84 -0.60 -15.15
N ARG A 228 26.69 -1.36 -15.86
CA ARG A 228 28.06 -0.96 -16.20
C ARG A 228 28.09 0.31 -17.05
N ASN A 229 27.20 0.44 -18.05
CA ASN A 229 27.07 1.66 -18.86
C ASN A 229 26.69 2.89 -18.01
N LYS A 230 25.88 2.70 -16.96
CA LYS A 230 25.54 3.76 -15.99
C LYS A 230 26.66 4.02 -14.98
N GLY A 231 27.67 3.16 -14.94
CA GLY A 231 28.86 3.28 -14.10
C GLY A 231 28.88 2.40 -12.86
N VAL A 232 27.84 1.59 -12.62
CA VAL A 232 27.80 0.63 -11.51
C VAL A 232 28.94 -0.38 -11.68
N VAL A 233 29.66 -0.64 -10.60
CA VAL A 233 30.76 -1.60 -10.57
C VAL A 233 30.23 -2.92 -10.02
N LEU A 234 30.24 -3.96 -10.85
CA LEU A 234 29.99 -5.34 -10.44
C LEU A 234 31.35 -6.03 -10.32
N GLU A 235 31.79 -6.33 -9.10
CA GLU A 235 33.14 -6.90 -8.88
C GLU A 235 33.25 -8.35 -9.36
N ASN A 236 32.15 -9.10 -9.22
CA ASN A 236 32.01 -10.47 -9.66
C ASN A 236 30.82 -10.59 -10.62
N GLU A 237 30.83 -11.62 -11.44
CA GLU A 237 29.64 -11.96 -12.23
C GLU A 237 28.48 -12.39 -11.30
N PRO A 238 27.23 -12.02 -11.63
CA PRO A 238 26.07 -12.40 -10.81
C PRO A 238 25.93 -13.92 -10.72
N GLN A 239 25.71 -14.43 -9.51
CA GLN A 239 25.47 -15.84 -9.25
C GLN A 239 23.99 -16.14 -9.47
N ILE A 240 23.66 -16.92 -10.50
CA ILE A 240 22.28 -17.21 -10.90
C ILE A 240 21.92 -18.62 -10.42
N GLU A 241 20.94 -18.72 -9.53
CA GLU A 241 20.56 -19.96 -8.87
C GLU A 241 19.04 -20.12 -8.85
N ARG A 242 18.56 -21.36 -9.06
CA ARG A 242 17.15 -21.67 -8.86
C ARG A 242 16.91 -21.93 -7.38
N VAL A 243 16.06 -21.10 -6.78
CA VAL A 243 15.65 -21.23 -5.38
C VAL A 243 14.13 -21.13 -5.32
N PRO A 244 13.45 -22.26 -5.10
CA PRO A 244 12.01 -22.28 -4.90
C PRO A 244 11.56 -21.38 -3.75
N CYS A 245 10.36 -20.82 -3.85
CA CYS A 245 9.82 -19.89 -2.84
C CYS A 245 9.84 -20.47 -1.40
N ASP A 246 9.63 -21.77 -1.25
CA ASP A 246 9.63 -22.50 0.02
C ASP A 246 11.04 -22.68 0.62
N GLU A 247 12.09 -22.58 -0.19
CA GLU A 247 13.48 -22.67 0.24
C GLU A 247 14.14 -21.29 0.43
N LEU A 248 13.43 -20.21 0.06
CA LEU A 248 13.96 -18.85 -0.03
C LEU A 248 14.49 -18.34 1.32
N GLU A 249 13.77 -18.56 2.42
CA GLU A 249 14.18 -18.11 3.76
C GLU A 249 15.53 -18.75 4.16
N ALA A 250 15.61 -20.07 4.05
CA ALA A 250 16.81 -20.83 4.42
C ALA A 250 18.01 -20.38 3.59
N HIS A 251 17.80 -20.16 2.29
CA HIS A 251 18.86 -19.69 1.40
C HIS A 251 19.33 -18.27 1.74
N LEU A 252 18.40 -17.32 1.94
CA LEU A 252 18.75 -15.95 2.34
C LEU A 252 19.50 -15.92 3.67
N ARG A 253 19.10 -16.75 4.64
CA ARG A 253 19.82 -16.87 5.91
C ARG A 253 21.29 -17.25 5.72
N LEU A 254 21.60 -18.13 4.77
CA LEU A 254 22.99 -18.51 4.45
C LEU A 254 23.77 -17.37 3.76
N LEU A 255 23.09 -16.52 3.00
CA LEU A 255 23.67 -15.36 2.32
C LEU A 255 23.83 -14.13 3.22
N SER A 256 23.29 -14.17 4.45
CA SER A 256 23.45 -13.09 5.42
C SER A 256 24.94 -12.89 5.71
N SER A 257 25.45 -11.72 5.32
CA SER A 257 26.88 -11.41 5.31
C SER A 257 27.22 -10.30 6.30
N ASP A 258 28.52 -10.12 6.51
CA ASP A 258 29.09 -9.00 7.28
C ASP A 258 28.44 -7.66 6.86
N PRO A 259 27.91 -6.86 7.80
CA PRO A 259 27.37 -5.53 7.51
C PRO A 259 28.32 -4.60 6.73
N ASN A 260 29.64 -4.83 6.81
CA ASN A 260 30.65 -4.09 6.06
C ASN A 260 30.80 -4.56 4.60
N ASN A 261 30.21 -5.70 4.25
CA ASN A 261 30.25 -6.28 2.92
C ASN A 261 28.87 -6.85 2.54
N PRO A 262 27.89 -5.96 2.25
CA PRO A 262 26.50 -6.35 2.07
C PRO A 262 26.28 -7.17 0.80
N THR A 263 25.47 -8.21 0.93
CA THR A 263 24.98 -9.02 -0.20
C THR A 263 23.78 -8.36 -0.86
N PHE A 264 23.77 -8.32 -2.19
CA PHE A 264 22.63 -7.92 -2.98
C PHE A 264 21.95 -9.14 -3.62
N VAL A 265 20.65 -9.31 -3.34
CA VAL A 265 19.85 -10.41 -3.87
C VAL A 265 18.73 -9.88 -4.76
N MET A 266 18.67 -10.34 -6.00
CA MET A 266 17.53 -10.12 -6.88
C MET A 266 16.69 -11.39 -6.94
N TYR A 267 15.43 -11.34 -6.49
CA TYR A 267 14.52 -12.48 -6.56
C TYR A 267 13.53 -12.30 -7.72
N ILE A 268 13.28 -13.37 -8.47
CA ILE A 268 12.43 -13.36 -9.67
C ILE A 268 11.36 -14.46 -9.58
N ASP A 269 10.09 -14.07 -9.51
CA ASP A 269 8.94 -14.98 -9.56
C ASP A 269 7.66 -14.33 -10.11
N ASP A 270 6.58 -15.11 -10.22
CA ASP A 270 5.25 -14.62 -10.56
C ASP A 270 4.21 -14.75 -9.41
N ARG A 271 4.63 -15.08 -8.17
CA ARG A 271 3.71 -15.37 -7.05
C ARG A 271 3.29 -14.11 -6.30
N GLU A 272 2.00 -13.86 -6.14
CA GLU A 272 1.55 -12.60 -5.54
C GLU A 272 2.10 -12.36 -4.12
N GLN A 273 2.17 -13.41 -3.29
CA GLN A 273 2.49 -13.34 -1.85
C GLN A 273 4.00 -13.27 -1.51
N SER A 274 4.88 -13.71 -2.41
CA SER A 274 6.32 -13.82 -2.13
C SER A 274 7.02 -12.48 -1.89
N HIS A 275 6.39 -11.36 -2.29
CA HIS A 275 6.95 -10.04 -2.05
C HIS A 275 7.05 -9.72 -0.57
N ASP A 276 5.99 -10.02 0.19
CA ASP A 276 5.91 -9.70 1.61
C ASP A 276 6.89 -10.58 2.39
N ASP A 277 6.97 -11.86 2.05
CA ASP A 277 7.94 -12.81 2.62
C ASP A 277 9.39 -12.35 2.34
N LEU A 278 9.73 -11.97 1.11
CA LEU A 278 11.05 -11.44 0.77
C LEU A 278 11.40 -10.20 1.60
N LYS A 279 10.41 -9.32 1.87
CA LYS A 279 10.60 -8.11 2.67
C LYS A 279 10.74 -8.38 4.16
N LEU A 280 10.06 -9.41 4.67
CA LEU A 280 10.32 -9.93 6.00
C LEU A 280 11.76 -10.45 6.11
N TYR A 281 12.22 -11.26 5.15
CA TYR A 281 13.58 -11.82 5.17
C TYR A 281 14.66 -10.75 4.99
N GLU A 282 14.42 -9.72 4.16
CA GLU A 282 15.29 -8.53 4.05
C GLU A 282 15.53 -7.90 5.43
N ALA A 283 14.47 -7.71 6.21
CA ALA A 283 14.57 -7.12 7.54
C ALA A 283 15.24 -8.05 8.56
N LEU A 284 14.90 -9.35 8.56
CA LEU A 284 15.43 -10.34 9.49
C LEU A 284 16.92 -10.62 9.29
N TYR A 285 17.37 -10.67 8.04
CA TYR A 285 18.74 -11.07 7.69
C TYR A 285 19.61 -9.90 7.21
N GLN A 286 19.06 -8.69 7.17
CA GLN A 286 19.75 -7.45 6.77
C GLN A 286 20.38 -7.53 5.37
N ILE A 287 19.69 -8.18 4.44
CA ILE A 287 20.14 -8.38 3.05
C ILE A 287 19.46 -7.36 2.14
N ILE A 288 20.20 -6.75 1.23
CA ILE A 288 19.63 -5.82 0.26
C ILE A 288 18.90 -6.63 -0.83
N THR A 289 17.57 -6.56 -0.88
CA THR A 289 16.80 -7.33 -1.87
C THR A 289 16.19 -6.47 -2.98
N GLN A 290 15.98 -7.05 -4.16
CA GLN A 290 15.15 -6.48 -5.22
C GLN A 290 14.28 -7.57 -5.87
N HIS A 291 12.96 -7.48 -5.66
CA HIS A 291 11.99 -8.33 -6.34
C HIS A 291 11.74 -7.83 -7.78
N VAL A 292 11.75 -8.74 -8.75
CA VAL A 292 11.32 -8.52 -10.14
C VAL A 292 10.28 -9.57 -10.51
N ARG A 293 9.11 -9.16 -11.01
CA ARG A 293 8.09 -10.11 -11.51
C ARG A 293 8.60 -10.84 -12.76
N GLY A 294 8.31 -12.13 -12.91
CA GLY A 294 8.66 -12.94 -14.09
C GLY A 294 8.19 -12.30 -15.39
N ASN A 295 6.94 -11.84 -15.44
CA ASN A 295 6.42 -11.08 -16.60
C ASN A 295 7.24 -9.81 -16.90
N THR A 296 7.67 -9.07 -15.87
CA THR A 296 8.51 -7.87 -16.05
C THR A 296 9.90 -8.23 -16.56
N MET A 297 10.48 -9.33 -16.07
CA MET A 297 11.78 -9.85 -16.50
C MET A 297 11.75 -10.24 -17.98
N ARG A 298 10.73 -11.00 -18.41
CA ARG A 298 10.56 -11.47 -19.79
C ARG A 298 10.42 -10.32 -20.80
N GLU A 299 9.72 -9.25 -20.42
CA GLU A 299 9.49 -8.09 -21.29
C GLU A 299 10.58 -7.02 -21.23
N ALA A 300 11.48 -7.05 -20.23
CA ALA A 300 12.40 -5.95 -19.97
C ALA A 300 13.42 -5.71 -21.09
N SER A 301 13.78 -6.75 -21.85
CA SER A 301 14.67 -6.64 -23.01
C SER A 301 14.08 -5.77 -24.13
N GLU A 302 12.75 -5.82 -24.30
CA GLU A 302 12.01 -5.06 -25.32
C GLU A 302 11.55 -3.69 -24.81
N LYS A 303 11.60 -3.47 -23.49
CA LYS A 303 11.17 -2.24 -22.82
C LYS A 303 12.34 -1.55 -22.10
N PRO A 304 13.19 -0.79 -22.82
CA PRO A 304 14.40 -0.17 -22.24
C PRO A 304 14.15 0.67 -20.98
N ARG A 305 13.00 1.35 -20.88
CA ARG A 305 12.63 2.15 -19.70
C ARG A 305 12.39 1.28 -18.46
N THR A 306 11.81 0.10 -18.64
CA THR A 306 11.59 -0.85 -17.55
C THR A 306 12.92 -1.32 -16.99
N LEU A 307 13.84 -1.76 -17.87
CA LEU A 307 15.18 -2.17 -17.48
C LEU A 307 15.96 -1.04 -16.79
N GLU A 308 15.90 0.18 -17.33
CA GLU A 308 16.54 1.34 -16.71
C GLU A 308 15.96 1.65 -15.32
N ASN A 309 14.65 1.54 -15.11
CA ASN A 309 14.04 1.73 -13.80
C ASN A 309 14.48 0.66 -12.78
N ILE A 310 14.71 -0.58 -13.22
CA ILE A 310 15.25 -1.64 -12.36
C ILE A 310 16.69 -1.31 -11.95
N VAL A 311 17.54 -0.89 -12.89
CA VAL A 311 18.94 -0.50 -12.61
C VAL A 311 19.01 0.76 -11.74
N ASN A 312 18.11 1.74 -11.94
CA ASN A 312 18.01 2.93 -11.09
C ASN A 312 17.74 2.57 -9.63
N LYS A 313 16.88 1.57 -9.39
CA LYS A 313 16.60 1.04 -8.04
C LYS A 313 17.76 0.23 -7.50
N MET A 314 18.39 -0.61 -8.31
CA MET A 314 19.59 -1.37 -7.93
C MET A 314 20.69 -0.42 -7.43
N ASN A 315 20.98 0.65 -8.15
CA ASN A 315 22.00 1.62 -7.76
C ASN A 315 21.65 2.30 -6.42
N ALA A 316 20.40 2.79 -6.28
CA ALA A 316 19.95 3.45 -5.06
C ALA A 316 19.97 2.54 -3.82
N LYS A 317 19.56 1.28 -3.97
CA LYS A 317 19.58 0.29 -2.89
C LYS A 317 20.98 -0.09 -2.44
N ASN A 318 21.93 -0.12 -3.38
CA ASN A 318 23.34 -0.37 -3.10
C ASN A 318 24.12 0.93 -2.82
N PHE A 319 23.49 1.84 -2.08
CA PHE A 319 24.08 3.10 -1.58
C PHE A 319 24.58 4.09 -2.65
N GLY A 320 24.20 3.89 -3.92
CA GLY A 320 24.49 4.82 -5.01
C GLY A 320 23.52 6.00 -5.09
N GLN A 321 23.91 7.05 -5.81
CA GLN A 321 23.08 8.21 -6.13
C GLN A 321 22.99 8.38 -7.66
N ASN A 322 21.76 8.37 -8.19
CA ASN A 322 21.55 8.42 -9.64
C ASN A 322 21.86 9.81 -10.21
N TYR A 323 21.35 10.86 -9.57
CA TYR A 323 21.51 12.26 -9.98
C TYR A 323 21.33 13.18 -8.76
N ARG A 324 21.65 14.45 -8.96
CA ARG A 324 21.34 15.55 -8.03
C ARG A 324 20.54 16.65 -8.71
N ILE A 325 19.80 17.41 -7.92
CA ILE A 325 19.09 18.59 -8.41
C ILE A 325 20.05 19.78 -8.45
N VAL A 326 19.89 20.65 -9.44
CA VAL A 326 20.57 21.95 -9.50
C VAL A 326 19.70 22.96 -8.75
N PRO A 327 20.15 23.50 -7.60
CA PRO A 327 19.34 24.47 -6.85
C PRO A 327 19.15 25.77 -7.64
N GLU A 328 17.96 26.33 -7.54
CA GLU A 328 17.67 27.69 -8.02
C GLU A 328 18.48 28.72 -7.23
N ILE A 329 18.77 29.87 -7.86
CA ILE A 329 19.71 30.88 -7.33
C ILE A 329 19.32 31.33 -5.91
N PHE A 330 18.03 31.63 -5.69
CA PHE A 330 17.54 32.07 -4.38
C PHE A 330 17.57 30.97 -3.31
N ALA A 331 17.54 29.70 -3.72
CA ALA A 331 17.53 28.54 -2.83
C ALA A 331 18.94 28.06 -2.46
N LYS A 332 19.99 28.51 -3.16
CA LYS A 332 21.39 28.10 -2.91
C LYS A 332 21.79 28.22 -1.44
N ASN A 333 21.31 29.25 -0.75
CA ASN A 333 21.69 29.49 0.63
C ASN A 333 21.09 28.49 1.63
N LYS A 334 19.94 27.89 1.29
CA LYS A 334 19.20 26.91 2.10
C LYS A 334 19.25 25.50 1.48
N TRP A 335 20.16 25.26 0.54
CA TRP A 335 20.21 24.01 -0.20
C TRP A 335 20.68 22.86 0.69
N ILE A 336 19.94 21.74 0.64
CA ILE A 336 20.24 20.51 1.41
C ILE A 336 21.67 20.02 1.21
N GLY A 337 22.25 20.21 0.01
CA GLY A 337 23.61 19.82 -0.33
C GLY A 337 24.71 20.51 0.49
N LYS A 338 24.41 21.58 1.25
CA LYS A 338 25.37 22.18 2.22
C LYS A 338 25.57 21.32 3.47
N GLY A 339 24.68 20.37 3.75
CA GLY A 339 24.72 19.55 4.95
C GLY A 339 24.43 20.32 6.23
N GLU A 340 23.67 21.41 6.15
CA GLU A 340 23.23 22.21 7.31
C GLU A 340 21.70 22.17 7.51
N THR A 341 20.98 21.55 6.57
CA THR A 341 19.51 21.44 6.60
C THR A 341 19.12 20.00 6.79
N LEU A 342 18.32 19.74 7.82
CA LEU A 342 17.66 18.46 8.07
C LEU A 342 16.25 18.53 7.48
N VAL A 343 15.91 17.57 6.62
CA VAL A 343 14.56 17.41 6.05
C VAL A 343 14.00 16.10 6.57
N ILE A 344 12.84 16.16 7.21
CA ILE A 344 12.13 15.03 7.79
C ILE A 344 10.78 14.92 7.08
N GLY A 345 10.49 13.77 6.51
CA GLY A 345 9.18 13.40 6.00
C GLY A 345 8.61 12.25 6.81
N TYR A 346 7.32 12.31 7.15
CA TYR A 346 6.65 11.19 7.79
C TYR A 346 5.19 11.08 7.42
N ASP A 347 4.68 9.85 7.51
CA ASP A 347 3.30 9.47 7.24
C ASP A 347 2.84 8.41 8.24
N VAL A 348 1.53 8.32 8.45
CA VAL A 348 0.90 7.34 9.33
C VAL A 348 -0.06 6.50 8.51
N CYS A 349 0.25 5.22 8.40
CA CYS A 349 -0.63 4.24 7.78
C CYS A 349 -1.47 3.56 8.86
N HIS A 350 -2.80 3.58 8.68
CA HIS A 350 -3.73 2.92 9.58
C HIS A 350 -4.16 1.56 9.03
N PRO A 351 -4.38 0.58 9.91
CA PRO A 351 -4.91 -0.70 9.50
C PRO A 351 -6.37 -0.55 9.07
N GLU A 352 -6.85 -1.52 8.29
CA GLU A 352 -8.18 -1.49 7.71
C GLU A 352 -9.28 -1.44 8.76
N SER A 353 -10.50 -1.05 8.34
CA SER A 353 -11.68 -1.08 9.21
C SER A 353 -12.00 -2.49 9.72
N GLN A 354 -12.06 -2.66 11.03
CA GLN A 354 -12.41 -3.90 11.72
C GLN A 354 -13.80 -4.33 11.27
N PRO A 355 -14.01 -5.65 11.09
CA PRO A 355 -15.33 -6.19 10.88
C PRO A 355 -16.34 -5.68 11.92
N THR A 356 -17.54 -5.38 11.47
CA THR A 356 -18.61 -4.78 12.27
C THR A 356 -18.96 -5.68 13.45
N HIS A 357 -18.92 -7.00 13.26
CA HIS A 357 -19.19 -7.94 14.35
C HIS A 357 -18.12 -7.87 15.45
N GLN A 358 -16.83 -7.75 15.10
CA GLN A 358 -15.75 -7.64 16.09
C GLN A 358 -15.89 -6.36 16.92
N ARG A 359 -16.21 -5.23 16.25
CA ARG A 359 -16.52 -3.97 16.93
C ARG A 359 -17.71 -4.09 17.90
N ARG A 360 -18.80 -4.75 17.49
CA ARG A 360 -19.97 -5.00 18.35
C ARG A 360 -19.65 -5.89 19.56
N MET A 361 -18.69 -6.79 19.40
CA MET A 361 -18.21 -7.68 20.45
C MET A 361 -17.14 -7.01 21.35
N GLY A 362 -16.74 -5.78 21.06
CA GLY A 362 -15.70 -5.07 21.81
C GLY A 362 -14.31 -5.68 21.67
N LEU A 363 -14.04 -6.39 20.57
CA LEU A 363 -12.73 -7.02 20.35
C LEU A 363 -11.67 -5.97 19.97
N PRO A 364 -10.45 -6.08 20.52
CA PRO A 364 -9.35 -5.17 20.19
C PRO A 364 -8.93 -5.32 18.72
N HIS A 365 -8.23 -4.30 18.21
CA HIS A 365 -7.69 -4.31 16.86
C HIS A 365 -6.44 -5.19 16.80
N ASP A 366 -6.41 -6.12 15.84
CA ASP A 366 -5.32 -7.10 15.75
C ASP A 366 -4.07 -6.51 15.06
N GLU A 367 -4.24 -5.47 14.24
CA GLU A 367 -3.16 -4.80 13.51
C GLU A 367 -2.86 -3.40 14.07
N PRO A 368 -1.59 -3.00 14.27
CA PRO A 368 -1.21 -1.66 14.70
C PRO A 368 -1.27 -0.63 13.56
N SER A 369 -1.25 0.67 13.90
CA SER A 369 -0.88 1.71 12.93
C SER A 369 0.64 1.73 12.78
N VAL A 370 1.14 2.19 11.63
CA VAL A 370 2.57 2.30 11.36
C VAL A 370 2.91 3.74 11.01
N VAL A 371 3.87 4.31 11.73
CA VAL A 371 4.50 5.59 11.38
C VAL A 371 5.70 5.29 10.51
N GLY A 372 5.69 5.75 9.25
CA GLY A 372 6.84 5.70 8.36
C GLY A 372 7.60 7.02 8.38
N LEU A 373 8.92 6.98 8.50
CA LEU A 373 9.79 8.15 8.59
C LEU A 373 10.83 8.10 7.47
N SER A 374 11.17 9.26 6.92
CA SER A 374 12.30 9.42 6.00
C SER A 374 13.00 10.75 6.23
N PHE A 375 14.33 10.77 6.23
CA PHE A 375 15.12 11.98 6.44
C PHE A 375 16.48 11.90 5.77
N ASN A 376 17.10 13.05 5.50
CA ASN A 376 18.41 13.14 4.82
C ASN A 376 19.60 12.87 5.77
N GLY A 377 19.51 11.80 6.55
CA GLY A 377 20.46 11.44 7.61
C GLY A 377 21.71 10.67 7.16
N ALA A 378 21.80 10.20 5.92
CA ALA A 378 22.97 9.46 5.43
C ALA A 378 24.22 10.35 5.34
N ARG A 379 25.45 9.84 5.10
CA ARG A 379 26.66 10.71 4.96
C ARG A 379 26.60 11.74 3.81
N ASN A 380 25.81 11.48 2.79
CA ASN A 380 25.53 12.45 1.73
C ASN A 380 24.29 13.27 2.09
N PRO A 381 24.36 14.63 2.13
CA PRO A 381 23.22 15.49 2.47
C PRO A 381 21.98 15.38 1.58
N GLU A 382 22.12 14.82 0.38
CA GLU A 382 21.03 14.63 -0.58
C GLU A 382 20.44 13.21 -0.56
N THR A 383 20.95 12.32 0.31
CA THR A 383 20.50 10.94 0.42
C THR A 383 19.57 10.78 1.63
N PHE A 384 18.38 10.25 1.36
CA PHE A 384 17.37 9.96 2.37
C PHE A 384 17.45 8.51 2.82
N ILE A 385 17.34 8.32 4.13
CA ILE A 385 17.16 7.03 4.80
C ILE A 385 15.82 7.08 5.55
N GLY A 386 15.35 5.95 6.05
CA GLY A 386 14.08 5.88 6.75
C GLY A 386 14.04 4.76 7.76
N ASP A 387 13.02 4.82 8.60
CA ASP A 387 12.67 3.79 9.58
C ASP A 387 11.16 3.86 9.80
N TYR A 388 10.63 2.93 10.58
CA TYR A 388 9.22 2.91 10.96
C TYR A 388 9.03 2.66 12.46
N ALA A 389 7.85 2.97 12.96
CA ALA A 389 7.46 2.64 14.33
C ALA A 389 6.02 2.15 14.37
N TYR A 390 5.76 1.13 15.18
CA TYR A 390 4.40 0.70 15.48
C TYR A 390 3.75 1.66 16.47
N HIS A 391 2.48 1.93 16.23
CA HIS A 391 1.65 2.82 17.02
C HIS A 391 0.27 2.19 17.23
N GLU A 392 -0.47 2.71 18.21
CA GLU A 392 -1.80 2.19 18.54
C GLU A 392 -2.74 2.19 17.30
N PRO A 393 -3.55 1.14 17.13
CA PRO A 393 -4.44 1.00 15.98
C PRO A 393 -5.40 2.20 15.81
N ARG A 394 -5.42 2.79 14.62
CA ARG A 394 -6.29 3.91 14.19
C ARG A 394 -6.28 5.16 15.09
N ARG A 395 -5.17 5.40 15.79
CA ARG A 395 -4.89 6.71 16.37
C ARG A 395 -3.97 7.45 15.42
N GLU A 396 -4.49 8.54 14.84
CA GLU A 396 -3.70 9.46 14.02
C GLU A 396 -2.67 10.20 14.86
N GLN A 397 -3.04 10.48 16.11
CA GLN A 397 -2.17 11.04 17.12
C GLN A 397 -1.06 10.05 17.46
N ILE A 398 0.13 10.30 16.95
CA ILE A 398 1.30 9.52 17.32
C ILE A 398 1.58 9.74 18.80
N THR A 399 1.88 8.66 19.53
CA THR A 399 2.33 8.76 20.93
C THR A 399 3.55 9.68 20.98
N THR A 400 3.44 10.78 21.73
CA THR A 400 4.47 11.85 21.83
C THR A 400 5.88 11.27 22.03
N SER A 401 6.01 10.25 22.89
CA SER A 401 7.28 9.59 23.16
C SER A 401 7.93 8.91 21.95
N ILE A 402 7.15 8.40 21.00
CA ILE A 402 7.68 7.84 19.75
C ILE A 402 8.28 8.97 18.91
N MET A 403 7.56 10.09 18.75
CA MET A 403 8.06 11.22 17.96
C MET A 403 9.29 11.86 18.60
N GLU A 404 9.32 12.04 19.92
CA GLU A 404 10.50 12.50 20.66
C GLU A 404 11.72 11.60 20.42
N GLN A 405 11.58 10.29 20.63
CA GLN A 405 12.67 9.33 20.44
C GLN A 405 13.17 9.31 18.99
N ARG A 406 12.26 9.37 18.02
CA ARG A 406 12.60 9.36 16.60
C ARG A 406 13.23 10.69 16.16
N ALA A 407 12.74 11.82 16.64
CA ALA A 407 13.34 13.14 16.42
C ALA A 407 14.78 13.19 16.96
N TYR A 408 14.97 12.79 18.21
CA TYR A 408 16.29 12.71 18.84
C TYR A 408 17.23 11.81 18.04
N TRP A 409 16.79 10.61 17.65
CA TRP A 409 17.58 9.70 16.83
C TRP A 409 17.98 10.33 15.48
N MET A 410 17.05 10.99 14.78
CA MET A 410 17.33 11.64 13.50
C MET A 410 18.36 12.77 13.64
N VAL A 411 18.23 13.61 14.66
CA VAL A 411 19.17 14.72 14.94
C VAL A 411 20.53 14.18 15.37
N LYS A 412 20.56 13.14 16.21
CA LYS A 412 21.79 12.46 16.64
C LYS A 412 22.54 11.91 15.42
N LEU A 413 21.88 11.12 14.59
CA LEU A 413 22.49 10.51 13.41
C LEU A 413 22.95 11.56 12.38
N PHE A 414 22.16 12.61 12.18
CA PHE A 414 22.58 13.76 11.37
C PHE A 414 23.87 14.36 11.92
N THR A 415 23.95 14.60 13.24
CA THR A 415 25.11 15.21 13.88
C THR A 415 26.34 14.32 13.79
N GLU A 416 26.20 13.02 14.00
CA GLU A 416 27.29 12.04 13.85
C GLU A 416 27.83 12.02 12.41
N HIS A 417 26.96 12.05 11.40
CA HIS A 417 27.38 12.03 10.00
C HIS A 417 27.82 13.38 9.42
N ARG A 418 27.50 14.49 10.08
CA ARG A 418 27.81 15.86 9.60
C ARG A 418 28.85 16.59 10.46
N GLY A 419 29.11 16.11 11.67
CA GLY A 419 29.94 16.76 12.67
C GLY A 419 29.35 18.07 13.22
N ARG A 420 28.05 18.33 13.00
CA ARG A 420 27.36 19.56 13.44
C ARG A 420 25.86 19.36 13.53
N LEU A 421 25.21 20.16 14.37
CA LEU A 421 23.75 20.24 14.45
C LEU A 421 23.15 20.92 13.19
N PRO A 422 21.91 20.58 12.81
CA PRO A 422 21.21 21.26 11.72
C PRO A 422 20.89 22.71 12.10
N LYS A 423 21.06 23.64 11.16
CA LYS A 423 20.66 25.06 11.30
C LYS A 423 19.20 25.32 10.93
N LEU A 424 18.63 24.42 10.13
CA LEU A 424 17.27 24.48 9.64
C LEU A 424 16.69 23.06 9.62
N VAL A 425 15.52 22.88 10.21
CA VAL A 425 14.74 21.65 10.13
C VAL A 425 13.50 21.94 9.28
N ILE A 426 13.28 21.12 8.25
CA ILE A 426 12.09 21.17 7.40
C ILE A 426 11.31 19.87 7.62
N ILE A 427 10.04 19.99 7.98
CA ILE A 427 9.19 18.85 8.28
C ILE A 427 8.06 18.79 7.24
N THR A 428 7.88 17.63 6.60
CA THR A 428 6.79 17.35 5.67
C THR A 428 5.96 16.19 6.19
N ARG A 429 4.76 16.49 6.68
CA ARG A 429 3.80 15.49 7.19
C ARG A 429 2.73 15.25 6.12
N ASP A 430 2.64 14.01 5.62
CA ASP A 430 1.59 13.59 4.67
C ASP A 430 0.33 13.11 5.42
N GLY A 431 -0.80 12.91 4.74
CA GLY A 431 -1.95 12.18 5.30
C GLY A 431 -2.79 12.89 6.36
N VAL A 432 -2.64 14.20 6.54
CA VAL A 432 -3.37 14.98 7.56
C VAL A 432 -4.59 15.68 6.94
N SER A 433 -5.77 15.49 7.54
CA SER A 433 -6.98 16.22 7.20
C SER A 433 -7.07 17.58 7.90
N GLU A 434 -7.89 18.49 7.39
CA GLU A 434 -8.03 19.84 7.98
C GLU A 434 -8.41 19.80 9.47
N GLY A 435 -9.24 18.83 9.88
CA GLY A 435 -9.65 18.66 11.28
C GLY A 435 -8.53 18.23 12.23
N GLN A 436 -7.39 17.77 11.70
CA GLN A 436 -6.26 17.25 12.48
C GLN A 436 -5.08 18.23 12.57
N ILE A 437 -5.12 19.36 11.84
CA ILE A 437 -4.01 20.33 11.80
C ILE A 437 -3.60 20.77 13.21
N LYS A 438 -4.58 20.98 14.08
CA LYS A 438 -4.34 21.38 15.47
C LYS A 438 -3.49 20.35 16.24
N MET A 439 -3.84 19.07 16.14
CA MET A 439 -3.09 17.97 16.78
C MET A 439 -1.64 17.92 16.28
N VAL A 440 -1.42 18.08 14.97
CA VAL A 440 -0.07 18.06 14.39
C VAL A 440 0.79 19.23 14.90
N VAL A 441 0.20 20.43 15.00
CA VAL A 441 0.93 21.63 15.40
C VAL A 441 1.18 21.69 16.91
N GLU A 442 0.19 21.30 17.71
CA GLU A 442 0.27 21.42 19.19
C GLU A 442 0.91 20.20 19.86
N GLU A 443 0.90 19.03 19.21
CA GLU A 443 1.39 17.80 19.84
C GLU A 443 2.58 17.20 19.08
N GLU A 444 2.41 16.85 17.80
CA GLU A 444 3.48 16.19 17.03
C GLU A 444 4.70 17.12 16.87
N LEU A 445 4.47 18.39 16.52
CA LEU A 445 5.55 19.37 16.38
C LEU A 445 6.24 19.65 17.71
N ASP A 446 5.50 19.70 18.82
CA ASP A 446 6.10 19.93 20.14
C ASP A 446 6.92 18.71 20.60
N ALA A 447 6.46 17.50 20.33
CA ALA A 447 7.24 16.28 20.51
C ALA A 447 8.57 16.31 19.72
N ILE A 448 8.51 16.75 18.47
CA ILE A 448 9.71 16.90 17.61
C ILE A 448 10.65 18.00 18.13
N LYS A 449 10.15 19.04 18.80
CA LYS A 449 11.00 20.07 19.41
C LYS A 449 11.69 19.59 20.69
N VAL A 450 11.05 18.69 21.44
CA VAL A 450 11.59 18.12 22.69
C VAL A 450 12.72 17.15 22.41
N GLY A 451 12.55 16.27 21.41
CA GLY A 451 13.59 15.33 20.96
C GLY A 451 14.67 15.99 20.12
#